data_AF-A0ABD6A0U2-F1
#
_entry.id   AF-A0ABD6A0U2-F1
#
_cell.length_a   1.000
_cell.length_b   1.000
_cell.length_c   1.000
_cell.angle_alpha   90.00
_cell.angle_beta   90.00
_cell.angle_gamma   90.00
#
_symmetry.space_group_name_H-M   'P 1'
#
loop_
_entity.id
_entity.type
_entity.pdbx_description
1 polymer ?
#
loop_
_entity_poly.entity_id
_entity_poly.type
_entity_poly.pdbx_seq_one_letter_code
_entity_poly.pdbx_strand_id
1 'polypeptide(L)' 'MTERQVEVLELRGAGHTQREVAEMLGTTDSNVSAIERAAEGNVEKAQGTLELLRMIRSPVRFTVATGASFDDVVDRV' A
#
# COMPACT_ATOMS: atom_id res chain seq x y z
N MET A 1 6.61 -8.01 -6.82
CA MET A 1 5.25 -8.52 -7.09
C MET A 1 5.35 -9.49 -8.25
N THR A 2 4.64 -10.62 -8.22
CA THR A 2 4.64 -11.58 -9.34
C THR A 2 3.59 -11.19 -10.37
N GLU A 3 3.73 -11.65 -11.62
CA GLU A 3 2.71 -11.45 -12.67
C GLU A 3 1.35 -11.96 -12.24
N ARG A 4 1.31 -13.13 -11.59
CA ARG A 4 0.08 -13.71 -11.07
C ARG A 4 -0.58 -12.87 -9.97
N GLN A 5 0.20 -12.18 -9.14
CA GLN A 5 -0.33 -11.24 -8.14
C GLN A 5 -0.91 -9.99 -8.80
N VAL A 6 -0.26 -9.47 -9.85
CA VAL A 6 -0.79 -8.35 -10.65
C VAL A 6 -2.14 -8.74 -11.26
N GLU A 7 -2.19 -9.86 -11.97
CA GLU A 7 -3.39 -10.38 -12.65
C GLU A 7 -4.56 -10.56 -11.67
N VAL A 8 -4.30 -11.12 -10.47
CA VAL A 8 -5.33 -11.24 -9.41
C VAL A 8 -5.83 -9.87 -8.95
N LEU A 9 -4.93 -8.91 -8.68
CA LEU A 9 -5.34 -7.57 -8.24
C LEU A 9 -6.11 -6.80 -9.34
N GLU A 10 -5.75 -6.95 -10.61
CA GLU A 10 -6.45 -6.32 -11.73
C GLU A 10 -7.90 -6.82 -11.84
N LEU A 11 -8.11 -8.14 -11.81
CA LEU A 11 -9.44 -8.72 -11.87
C LEU A 11 -10.27 -8.37 -10.63
N ARG A 12 -9.65 -8.38 -9.43
CA ARG A 12 -10.31 -7.96 -8.19
C ARG A 12 -10.67 -6.48 -8.22
N GLY A 13 -9.80 -5.63 -8.75
CA GLY A 13 -10.06 -4.19 -8.96
C GLY A 13 -11.17 -3.92 -9.99
N ALA A 14 -11.36 -4.81 -10.95
CA ALA A 14 -12.48 -4.78 -11.90
C ALA A 14 -13.82 -5.27 -11.29
N GLY A 15 -13.82 -5.74 -10.03
CA GLY A 15 -15.02 -6.12 -9.29
C GLY A 15 -15.33 -7.62 -9.27
N HIS A 16 -14.50 -8.47 -9.87
CA HIS A 16 -14.69 -9.92 -9.84
C HIS A 16 -14.50 -10.46 -8.42
N THR A 17 -15.32 -11.43 -8.01
CA THR A 17 -15.15 -12.19 -6.78
C THR A 17 -13.94 -13.14 -6.86
N GLN A 18 -13.38 -13.55 -5.72
CA GLN A 18 -12.27 -14.52 -5.70
C GLN A 18 -12.63 -15.85 -6.41
N ARG A 19 -13.90 -16.26 -6.35
CA ARG A 19 -14.39 -17.45 -7.04
C ARG A 19 -14.38 -17.26 -8.56
N GLU A 20 -14.88 -16.13 -9.07
CA GLU A 20 -14.84 -15.83 -10.51
C GLU A 20 -13.41 -15.72 -11.01
N VAL A 21 -12.51 -15.11 -10.24
CA VAL A 21 -11.08 -15.07 -10.54
C VAL A 21 -10.49 -16.48 -10.57
N ALA A 22 -10.84 -17.33 -9.62
CA ALA A 22 -10.38 -18.72 -9.59
C ALA A 22 -10.83 -19.50 -10.83
N GLU A 23 -12.09 -19.32 -11.24
CA GLU A 23 -12.66 -19.90 -12.47
C GLU A 23 -11.91 -19.40 -13.73
N MET A 24 -11.67 -18.09 -13.85
CA MET A 24 -10.93 -17.50 -14.98
C MET A 24 -9.47 -17.95 -15.05
N LEU A 25 -8.82 -18.10 -13.89
CA LEU A 25 -7.39 -18.43 -13.81
C LEU A 25 -7.11 -19.93 -13.73
N GLY A 26 -8.16 -20.78 -13.76
CA GLY A 26 -8.04 -22.23 -13.69
C GLY A 26 -7.45 -22.74 -12.37
N THR A 27 -7.86 -22.15 -11.25
CA THR A 27 -7.33 -22.46 -9.92
C THR A 27 -8.43 -22.49 -8.85
N THR A 28 -8.06 -22.60 -7.58
CA THR A 28 -9.02 -22.59 -6.45
C THR A 28 -9.18 -21.19 -5.87
N ASP A 29 -10.36 -20.91 -5.31
CA ASP A 29 -10.64 -19.68 -4.56
C ASP A 29 -9.64 -19.44 -3.41
N SER A 30 -9.23 -20.53 -2.75
CA SER A 30 -8.27 -20.54 -1.66
C SER A 30 -6.87 -20.14 -2.14
N ASN A 31 -6.48 -20.57 -3.33
CA ASN A 31 -5.23 -20.14 -3.95
C ASN A 31 -5.29 -18.66 -4.35
N VAL A 32 -6.40 -18.20 -4.94
CA VAL A 32 -6.61 -16.77 -5.25
C VAL A 32 -6.53 -15.92 -3.98
N SER A 33 -7.21 -16.32 -2.90
CA SER A 33 -7.19 -15.64 -1.60
C SER A 33 -5.77 -15.53 -1.02
N ALA A 34 -4.96 -16.59 -1.14
CA ALA A 34 -3.57 -16.57 -0.69
C ALA A 34 -2.70 -15.62 -1.54
N ILE A 35 -2.91 -15.62 -2.86
CA ILE A 35 -2.20 -14.73 -3.79
C ILE A 35 -2.58 -13.26 -3.54
N GLU A 36 -3.87 -12.96 -3.37
CA GLU A 36 -4.39 -11.61 -3.10
C GLU A 36 -3.80 -11.06 -1.80
N ARG A 37 -3.85 -11.81 -0.70
CA ARG A 37 -3.24 -11.40 0.59
C ARG A 37 -1.74 -11.14 0.46
N ALA A 38 -1.02 -11.98 -0.29
CA ALA A 38 0.40 -11.76 -0.53
C ALA A 38 0.66 -10.52 -1.41
N ALA A 39 -0.22 -10.23 -2.36
CA ALA A 39 -0.14 -9.04 -3.21
C ALA A 39 -0.41 -7.77 -2.39
N GLU A 40 -1.47 -7.74 -1.57
CA GLU A 40 -1.80 -6.64 -0.66
C GLU A 40 -0.64 -6.34 0.30
N GLY A 41 -0.07 -7.37 0.93
CA GLY A 41 1.10 -7.20 1.79
C GLY A 41 2.34 -6.67 1.07
N ASN A 42 2.48 -6.91 -0.24
CA ASN A 42 3.54 -6.31 -1.04
C ASN A 42 3.26 -4.82 -1.34
N VAL A 43 1.99 -4.46 -1.59
CA VAL A 43 1.57 -3.06 -1.79
C VAL A 43 1.79 -2.25 -0.52
N GLU A 44 1.40 -2.77 0.65
CA GLU A 44 1.58 -2.11 1.94
C GLU A 44 3.07 -1.81 2.21
N LYS A 45 3.96 -2.79 1.99
CA LYS A 45 5.41 -2.59 2.12
C LYS A 45 5.95 -1.53 1.15
N ALA A 46 5.47 -1.54 -0.08
CA ALA A 46 5.86 -0.56 -1.08
C ALA A 46 5.40 0.86 -0.67
N GLN A 47 4.18 1.00 -0.15
CA GLN A 47 3.67 2.27 0.39
C GLN A 47 4.54 2.77 1.54
N GLY A 48 4.88 1.92 2.51
CA GLY A 48 5.78 2.30 3.60
C GLY A 48 7.17 2.75 3.12
N THR A 49 7.68 2.12 2.05
CA THR A 49 8.94 2.55 1.41
C THR A 49 8.82 3.93 0.76
N LEU A 50 7.72 4.20 0.05
CA LEU A 50 7.45 5.49 -0.57
C LEU A 50 7.25 6.60 0.49
N GLU A 51 6.58 6.30 1.58
CA GLU A 51 6.44 7.22 2.72
C GLU A 51 7.79 7.57 3.34
N LEU A 52 8.65 6.57 3.57
CA LEU A 52 10.01 6.80 4.04
C LEU A 52 10.79 7.70 3.08
N LEU A 53 10.71 7.44 1.77
CA LEU A 53 11.36 8.27 0.75
C LEU A 53 10.83 9.71 0.76
N ARG A 54 9.51 9.90 0.88
CA ARG A 54 8.90 11.24 1.00
C ARG A 54 9.40 11.96 2.24
N MET A 55 9.49 11.26 3.37
CA MET A 55 10.06 11.84 4.58
C MET A 55 11.52 12.23 4.37
N ILE A 56 12.37 11.35 3.81
CA ILE A 56 13.82 11.61 3.61
C ILE A 56 14.05 12.80 2.68
N ARG A 57 13.26 12.90 1.62
CA ARG A 57 13.34 13.98 0.64
C ARG A 57 12.62 15.26 1.09
N SER A 58 12.01 15.28 2.28
CA SER A 58 11.36 16.48 2.79
C SER A 58 12.41 17.58 2.97
N PRO A 59 12.23 18.76 2.34
CA PRO A 59 13.18 19.86 2.44
C PRO A 59 13.27 20.41 3.86
N VAL A 60 12.22 20.23 4.66
CA VAL A 60 12.15 20.68 6.04
C VAL A 60 11.74 19.52 6.95
N ARG A 61 12.51 19.32 8.03
CA ARG A 61 12.23 18.41 9.15
C ARG A 61 12.65 19.11 10.44
N PHE A 62 11.77 19.20 11.41
CA PHE A 62 12.07 19.77 12.72
C PHE A 62 11.29 19.04 13.81
N THR A 63 11.77 19.16 15.04
CA THR A 63 11.11 18.63 16.24
C THR A 63 10.41 19.77 16.97
N VAL A 64 9.22 19.48 17.52
CA VAL A 64 8.42 20.45 18.26
C VAL A 64 8.35 20.00 19.72
N ALA A 65 8.61 20.93 20.65
CA ALA A 65 8.53 20.63 22.08
C ALA A 65 7.06 20.43 22.50
N THR A 66 6.82 19.51 23.44
CA THR A 66 5.49 19.33 24.02
C THR A 66 4.99 20.65 24.61
N GLY A 67 3.81 21.10 24.17
CA GLY A 67 3.21 22.36 24.60
C GLY A 67 3.46 23.56 23.68
N ALA A 68 4.25 23.44 22.61
CA ALA A 68 4.34 24.48 21.59
C ALA A 68 3.02 24.61 20.82
N SER A 69 2.62 25.85 20.53
CA SER A 69 1.45 26.14 19.72
C SER A 69 1.74 25.97 18.23
N PHE A 70 0.69 25.91 17.40
CA PHE A 70 0.86 25.86 15.95
C PHE A 70 1.52 27.15 15.42
N ASP A 71 1.19 28.31 15.99
CA ASP A 71 1.81 29.59 15.62
C ASP A 71 3.33 29.58 15.88
N ASP A 72 3.78 28.98 16.99
CA ASP A 72 5.22 28.83 17.30
C ASP A 72 5.99 27.97 16.28
N VAL A 73 5.27 27.17 15.49
CA VAL A 73 5.85 26.23 14.52
C VAL A 73 5.85 26.84 13.12
N VAL A 74 4.77 27.52 12.72
CA VAL A 74 4.64 28.14 11.39
C VAL A 74 5.74 29.17 11.13
N ASP A 75 6.14 29.92 12.15
CA ASP A 75 7.22 30.93 12.04
C ASP A 75 8.63 30.32 11.84
N ARG A 76 8.78 28.99 11.91
CA ARG A 76 10.07 28.28 11.88
C ARG A 76 10.28 27.42 10.62
N VAL A 77 9.30 27.38 9.72
CA VAL A 77 9.30 26.62 8.46
C VAL A 77 9.45 27.57 7.28
#